data_AF-A0A381XSJ5-F1
#
_entry.id   AF-A0A381XSJ5-F1
#
_cell.length_a   1.000
_cell.length_b   1.000
_cell.length_c   1.000
_cell.angle_alpha   90.00
_cell.angle_beta   90.00
_cell.angle_gamma   90.00
#
_symmetry.space_group_name_H-M   'P 1'
#
loop_
_entity.id
_entity.type
_entity.pdbx_description
1 polymer ?
#
loop_
_entity_poly.entity_id
_entity_poly.type
_entity_poly.pdbx_seq_one_letter_code
_entity_poly.pdbx_strand_id
1 'polypeptide(L)'
;MRTRQVKDSELKSEWKRIDEALISPELLADLPQPECTALTLLVDAMINSTVCDLGPKQGQITAKVDDEIYIMLDVEQTVRNRLEWSKGPKDPEVRAAVDRTNAWTRLVTAGLGDIGLHETALEISAFKLTQDRDYARFPNGFKFPACVHGPNVSIPALDDCASFVYWAEAGFPNPPQTISDAILNARDPVKWQKAVDMRARTRREALRFARMRQELYHAERLERQRKEAEAEAERQRIMSLGWRGLIDEHRHNGLPITGDDMLDGRKSDISHMLRESLLDPEARARARAKSRVARESQENLQQQQFYRNVMTSRDDTIEQGGEDVDE
;
A
#
# COMPACT_ATOMS: atom_id res chain seq x y z
N MET A 1 -18.60 29.41 8.85
CA MET A 1 -19.76 28.55 8.51
C MET A 1 -21.04 29.35 8.68
N ARG A 2 -21.85 29.55 7.61
CA ARG A 2 -23.16 30.20 7.72
C ARG A 2 -24.21 29.12 8.03
N THR A 3 -24.67 29.05 9.27
CA THR A 3 -25.84 28.25 9.61
C THR A 3 -27.09 28.95 9.07
N ARG A 4 -27.73 28.36 8.06
CA ARG A 4 -29.06 28.77 7.59
C ARG A 4 -30.03 28.64 8.77
N GLN A 5 -30.65 29.74 9.21
CA GLN A 5 -31.80 29.65 10.13
C GLN A 5 -33.01 29.16 9.33
N VAL A 6 -33.11 27.84 9.18
CA VAL A 6 -34.30 27.18 8.63
C VAL A 6 -35.30 27.00 9.76
N LYS A 7 -36.59 27.23 9.51
CA LYS A 7 -37.63 26.99 10.52
C LYS A 7 -37.71 25.49 10.83
N ASP A 8 -37.90 25.12 12.08
CA ASP A 8 -37.97 23.71 12.53
C ASP A 8 -38.96 22.84 11.70
N SER A 9 -40.06 23.44 11.21
CA SER A 9 -41.03 22.74 10.36
C SER A 9 -40.48 22.41 8.97
N GLU A 10 -39.67 23.29 8.40
CA GLU A 10 -39.03 23.10 7.08
C GLU A 10 -37.91 22.06 7.20
N LEU A 11 -37.07 22.16 8.24
CA LEU A 11 -36.03 21.16 8.56
C LEU A 11 -36.62 19.75 8.69
N LYS A 12 -37.72 19.61 9.44
CA LYS A 12 -38.37 18.31 9.62
C LYS A 12 -38.90 17.74 8.30
N SER A 13 -39.40 18.59 7.41
CA SER A 13 -39.90 18.14 6.10
C SER A 13 -38.76 17.73 5.15
N GLU A 14 -37.64 18.45 5.20
CA GLU A 14 -36.45 18.17 4.40
C GLU A 14 -35.75 16.89 4.89
N TRP A 15 -35.62 16.73 6.20
CA TRP A 15 -35.10 15.52 6.84
C TRP A 15 -35.88 14.29 6.41
N LYS A 16 -37.22 14.34 6.48
CA LYS A 16 -38.08 13.25 6.02
C LYS A 16 -37.92 12.96 4.53
N ARG A 17 -37.81 14.00 3.70
CA ARG A 17 -37.63 13.85 2.25
C ARG A 17 -36.31 13.14 1.93
N ILE A 18 -35.22 13.50 2.61
CA ILE A 18 -33.90 12.89 2.40
C ILE A 18 -33.90 11.44 2.90
N ASP A 19 -34.41 11.18 4.09
CA ASP A 19 -34.53 9.84 4.67
C ASP A 19 -35.25 8.86 3.72
N GLU A 20 -36.45 9.23 3.26
CA GLU A 20 -37.25 8.41 2.31
C GLU A 20 -36.59 8.26 0.93
N ALA A 21 -35.74 9.21 0.54
CA ALA A 21 -35.03 9.18 -0.74
C ALA A 21 -33.76 8.31 -0.69
N LEU A 22 -33.11 8.18 0.47
CA LEU A 22 -31.85 7.43 0.63
C LEU A 22 -32.07 5.94 0.85
N ILE A 23 -33.14 5.54 1.54
CA ILE A 23 -33.40 4.14 1.88
C ILE A 23 -34.85 3.81 1.57
N SER A 24 -35.07 2.73 0.81
CA SER A 24 -36.42 2.24 0.54
C SER A 24 -37.09 1.71 1.81
N PRO A 25 -38.42 1.81 1.95
CA PRO A 25 -39.13 1.32 3.13
C PRO A 25 -38.91 -0.19 3.40
N GLU A 26 -38.71 -0.97 2.33
CA GLU A 26 -38.39 -2.39 2.41
C GLU A 26 -37.03 -2.62 3.07
N LEU A 27 -35.99 -1.86 2.64
CA LEU A 27 -34.66 -1.96 3.22
C LEU A 27 -34.62 -1.42 4.65
N LEU A 28 -35.36 -0.34 4.93
CA LEU A 28 -35.42 0.28 6.25
C LEU A 28 -35.89 -0.70 7.33
N ALA A 29 -36.84 -1.60 6.99
CA ALA A 29 -37.33 -2.63 7.90
C ALA A 29 -36.27 -3.70 8.25
N ASP A 30 -35.30 -3.89 7.36
CA ASP A 30 -34.22 -4.88 7.49
C ASP A 30 -32.93 -4.31 8.08
N LEU A 31 -32.84 -2.98 8.29
CA LEU A 31 -31.63 -2.33 8.81
C LEU A 31 -31.39 -2.69 10.28
N PRO A 32 -30.18 -3.15 10.64
CA PRO A 32 -29.81 -3.32 12.04
C PRO A 32 -29.65 -1.96 12.74
N GLN A 33 -29.79 -1.94 14.07
CA GLN A 33 -29.77 -0.70 14.85
C GLN A 33 -28.56 0.23 14.59
N PRO A 34 -27.32 -0.27 14.39
CA PRO A 34 -26.19 0.59 14.04
C PRO A 34 -26.38 1.33 12.71
N GLU A 35 -26.98 0.70 11.71
CA GLU A 35 -27.28 1.33 10.41
C GLU A 35 -28.37 2.40 10.55
N CYS A 36 -29.39 2.19 11.39
CA CYS A 36 -30.41 3.21 11.64
C CYS A 36 -29.83 4.48 12.28
N THR A 37 -28.87 4.32 13.20
CA THR A 37 -28.15 5.45 13.80
C THR A 37 -27.29 6.16 12.75
N ALA A 38 -26.56 5.39 11.94
CA ALA A 38 -25.73 5.92 10.86
C ALA A 38 -26.56 6.61 9.75
N LEU A 39 -27.80 6.16 9.50
CA LEU A 39 -28.74 6.84 8.61
C LEU A 39 -29.04 8.26 9.08
N THR A 40 -29.27 8.42 10.38
CA THR A 40 -29.52 9.75 10.98
C THR A 40 -28.33 10.68 10.72
N LEU A 41 -27.11 10.17 10.93
CA LEU A 41 -25.88 10.92 10.65
C LEU A 41 -25.73 11.29 9.17
N LEU A 42 -26.05 10.36 8.26
CA LEU A 42 -26.00 10.60 6.82
C LEU A 42 -27.03 11.67 6.39
N VAL A 43 -28.25 11.60 6.91
CA VAL A 43 -29.30 12.60 6.62
C VAL A 43 -28.85 13.97 7.12
N ASP A 44 -28.30 14.05 8.33
CA ASP A 44 -27.77 15.31 8.87
C ASP A 44 -26.60 15.85 8.02
N ALA A 45 -25.70 14.98 7.56
CA ALA A 45 -24.62 15.36 6.66
C ALA A 45 -25.15 15.91 5.32
N MET A 46 -26.18 15.27 4.76
CA MET A 46 -26.82 15.70 3.51
C MET A 46 -27.55 17.06 3.65
N ILE A 47 -28.28 17.29 4.76
CA ILE A 47 -28.95 18.58 5.02
C ILE A 47 -27.95 19.74 5.07
N ASN A 48 -26.77 19.47 5.66
CA ASN A 48 -25.73 20.48 5.83
C ASN A 48 -24.80 20.60 4.61
N SER A 49 -24.92 19.71 3.63
CA SER A 49 -24.07 19.68 2.45
C SER A 49 -24.44 20.79 1.47
N THR A 50 -23.41 21.40 0.89
CA THR A 50 -23.49 22.37 -0.20
C THR A 50 -23.05 21.80 -1.55
N VAL A 51 -22.37 20.65 -1.55
CA VAL A 51 -21.83 20.01 -2.77
C VAL A 51 -22.53 18.70 -3.15
N CYS A 52 -23.26 18.08 -2.22
CA CYS A 52 -24.01 16.86 -2.44
C CYS A 52 -25.51 17.13 -2.57
N ASP A 53 -26.13 16.43 -3.52
CA ASP A 53 -27.56 16.44 -3.78
C ASP A 53 -28.09 15.00 -3.82
N LEU A 54 -29.41 14.87 -3.64
CA LEU A 54 -30.09 13.60 -3.91
C LEU A 54 -29.98 13.26 -5.39
N GLY A 55 -29.62 12.02 -5.68
CA GLY A 55 -29.50 11.50 -7.01
C GLY A 55 -30.84 11.32 -7.73
N PRO A 56 -30.80 10.95 -9.01
CA PRO A 56 -32.00 10.78 -9.87
C PRO A 56 -32.88 9.60 -9.47
N LYS A 57 -32.29 8.59 -8.82
CA LYS A 57 -32.97 7.39 -8.36
C LYS A 57 -32.97 7.38 -6.85
N GLN A 58 -33.95 6.68 -6.28
CA GLN A 58 -33.94 6.33 -4.86
C GLN A 58 -32.63 5.62 -4.52
N GLY A 59 -32.08 5.93 -3.35
CA GLY A 59 -30.84 5.36 -2.87
C GLY A 59 -29.57 6.03 -3.37
N GLN A 60 -29.65 7.11 -4.13
CA GLN A 60 -28.47 7.72 -4.75
C GLN A 60 -28.14 9.10 -4.17
N ILE A 61 -26.85 9.36 -4.00
CA ILE A 61 -26.28 10.67 -3.70
C ILE A 61 -25.39 11.06 -4.87
N THR A 62 -25.45 12.32 -5.29
CA THR A 62 -24.54 12.89 -6.29
C THR A 62 -23.75 14.05 -5.69
N ALA A 63 -22.46 14.07 -5.94
CA ALA A 63 -21.54 15.12 -5.50
C ALA A 63 -20.90 15.79 -6.72
N LYS A 64 -20.89 17.13 -6.73
CA LYS A 64 -20.25 17.91 -7.80
C LYS A 64 -18.74 17.96 -7.57
N VAL A 65 -17.95 17.53 -8.55
CA VAL A 65 -16.48 17.68 -8.53
C VAL A 65 -16.07 19.01 -9.16
N ASP A 66 -16.66 19.32 -10.30
CA ASP A 66 -16.48 20.55 -11.06
C ASP A 66 -17.72 20.82 -11.93
N ASP A 67 -17.67 21.81 -12.83
CA ASP A 67 -18.82 22.18 -13.67
C ASP A 67 -19.26 21.11 -14.68
N GLU A 68 -18.40 20.12 -14.96
CA GLU A 68 -18.68 19.07 -15.93
C GLU A 68 -18.84 17.69 -15.28
N ILE A 69 -18.11 17.40 -14.19
CA ILE A 69 -17.98 16.08 -13.61
C ILE A 69 -18.70 15.97 -12.27
N TYR A 70 -19.42 14.86 -12.13
CA TYR A 70 -20.12 14.46 -10.93
C TYR A 70 -19.71 13.05 -10.52
N ILE A 71 -19.72 12.80 -9.22
CA ILE A 71 -19.56 11.48 -8.62
C ILE A 71 -20.90 11.07 -8.02
N MET A 72 -21.36 9.86 -8.31
CA MET A 72 -22.57 9.28 -7.75
C MET A 72 -22.18 8.14 -6.80
N LEU A 73 -22.76 8.14 -5.62
CA LEU A 73 -22.76 7.03 -4.67
C LEU A 73 -24.15 6.38 -4.67
N ASP A 74 -24.20 5.06 -4.87
CA ASP A 74 -25.43 4.28 -4.68
C ASP A 74 -25.47 3.73 -3.24
N VAL A 75 -26.07 4.51 -2.34
CA VAL A 75 -26.19 4.24 -0.90
C VAL A 75 -27.00 2.97 -0.68
N GLU A 76 -28.16 2.86 -1.32
CA GLU A 76 -29.04 1.70 -1.14
C GLU A 76 -28.36 0.41 -1.59
N GLN A 77 -27.71 0.42 -2.77
CA GLN A 77 -26.97 -0.75 -3.24
C GLN A 77 -25.77 -1.08 -2.34
N THR A 78 -25.05 -0.06 -1.87
CA THR A 78 -23.93 -0.23 -0.93
C THR A 78 -24.37 -0.94 0.36
N VAL A 79 -25.48 -0.48 0.96
CA VAL A 79 -26.03 -1.07 2.19
C VAL A 79 -26.53 -2.49 1.94
N ARG A 80 -27.27 -2.73 0.85
CA ARG A 80 -27.74 -4.08 0.49
C ARG A 80 -26.58 -5.05 0.34
N ASN A 81 -25.54 -4.67 -0.39
CA ASN A 81 -24.34 -5.50 -0.58
C ASN A 81 -23.71 -5.86 0.79
N ARG A 82 -23.61 -4.90 1.71
CA ARG A 82 -23.03 -5.14 3.04
C ARG A 82 -23.90 -6.04 3.92
N LEU A 83 -25.24 -5.86 3.88
CA LEU A 83 -26.17 -6.70 4.64
C LEU A 83 -26.26 -8.12 4.09
N GLU A 84 -26.29 -8.30 2.77
CA GLU A 84 -26.27 -9.61 2.12
C GLU A 84 -25.00 -10.37 2.47
N TRP A 85 -23.85 -9.68 2.48
CA TRP A 85 -22.59 -10.29 2.88
C TRP A 85 -22.58 -10.69 4.36
N SER A 86 -23.10 -9.82 5.23
CA SER A 86 -23.20 -10.09 6.68
C SER A 86 -24.09 -11.29 7.01
N LYS A 87 -25.07 -11.59 6.14
CA LYS A 87 -25.92 -12.79 6.25
C LYS A 87 -25.16 -14.08 5.90
N GLY A 88 -24.01 -13.97 5.22
CA GLY A 88 -23.14 -15.08 4.79
C GLY A 88 -23.80 -16.01 3.77
N PRO A 89 -23.03 -16.67 2.89
CA PRO A 89 -23.55 -17.82 2.16
C PRO A 89 -23.92 -18.91 3.18
N LYS A 90 -25.19 -19.34 3.18
CA LYS A 90 -25.68 -20.45 4.03
C LYS A 90 -24.95 -21.77 3.75
N ASP A 91 -24.25 -21.85 2.62
CA ASP A 91 -23.54 -23.02 2.14
C ASP A 91 -22.02 -22.74 1.98
N PRO A 92 -21.15 -23.48 2.69
CA PRO A 92 -19.70 -23.30 2.62
C PRO A 92 -19.09 -23.58 1.23
N GLU A 93 -19.72 -24.40 0.38
CA GLU A 93 -19.21 -24.63 -0.99
C GLU A 93 -19.47 -23.45 -1.91
N VAL A 94 -20.60 -22.76 -1.73
CA VAL A 94 -20.94 -21.53 -2.47
C VAL A 94 -20.01 -20.40 -2.08
N ARG A 95 -19.61 -20.30 -0.81
CA ARG A 95 -18.58 -19.36 -0.33
C ARG A 95 -17.26 -19.54 -1.10
N ALA A 96 -16.78 -20.77 -1.16
CA ALA A 96 -15.56 -21.11 -1.90
C ALA A 96 -15.70 -20.91 -3.42
N ALA A 97 -16.91 -21.02 -3.99
CA ALA A 97 -17.16 -20.77 -5.41
C ALA A 97 -17.25 -19.27 -5.74
N VAL A 98 -17.88 -18.45 -4.91
CA VAL A 98 -17.93 -16.98 -5.05
C VAL A 98 -16.51 -16.39 -4.95
N ASP A 99 -15.71 -16.88 -4.00
CA ASP A 99 -14.29 -16.55 -3.87
C ASP A 99 -13.45 -16.93 -5.11
N ARG A 100 -13.91 -17.88 -5.92
CA ARG A 100 -13.26 -18.29 -7.19
C ARG A 100 -13.74 -17.48 -8.40
N THR A 101 -14.99 -17.03 -8.38
CA THR A 101 -15.65 -16.42 -9.57
C THR A 101 -15.39 -14.92 -9.68
N ASN A 102 -15.06 -14.24 -8.58
CA ASN A 102 -14.70 -12.81 -8.56
C ASN A 102 -13.28 -12.51 -9.09
N ALA A 103 -12.77 -13.36 -9.99
CA ALA A 103 -11.46 -13.25 -10.63
C ALA A 103 -11.24 -11.94 -11.41
N TRP A 104 -12.32 -11.26 -11.81
CA TRP A 104 -12.23 -9.96 -12.49
C TRP A 104 -11.70 -8.86 -11.56
N THR A 105 -12.04 -8.90 -10.27
CA THR A 105 -11.57 -7.93 -9.27
C THR A 105 -10.14 -8.23 -8.82
N ARG A 106 -9.76 -9.51 -8.70
CA ARG A 106 -8.35 -9.92 -8.45
C ARG A 106 -7.38 -9.42 -9.53
N LEU A 107 -7.82 -9.27 -10.78
CA LEU A 107 -7.01 -8.71 -11.87
C LEU A 107 -6.69 -7.22 -11.66
N VAL A 108 -7.57 -6.47 -10.98
CA VAL A 108 -7.37 -5.05 -10.66
C VAL A 108 -6.48 -4.88 -9.42
N THR A 109 -6.63 -5.73 -8.40
CA THR A 109 -5.99 -5.61 -7.08
C THR A 109 -4.80 -6.54 -6.81
N ALA A 110 -4.15 -7.12 -7.83
CA ALA A 110 -2.98 -8.00 -7.67
C ALA A 110 -1.72 -7.30 -7.10
N GLY A 111 -1.78 -6.86 -5.84
CA GLY A 111 -0.70 -6.20 -5.10
C GLY A 111 -0.99 -5.94 -3.61
N LEU A 112 -2.24 -6.10 -3.12
CA LEU A 112 -2.57 -5.99 -1.69
C LEU A 112 -3.28 -7.27 -1.24
N GLY A 113 -2.93 -7.72 -0.03
CA GLY A 113 -3.31 -9.02 0.52
C GLY A 113 -4.80 -9.34 0.44
N ASP A 114 -5.07 -10.62 0.18
CA ASP A 114 -6.39 -11.25 0.10
C ASP A 114 -7.04 -11.31 1.50
N ILE A 115 -8.39 -11.36 1.51
CA ILE A 115 -9.35 -11.43 2.63
C ILE A 115 -9.94 -10.05 3.05
N GLY A 116 -11.13 -9.72 2.52
CA GLY A 116 -12.04 -8.69 3.09
C GLY A 116 -12.43 -7.51 2.20
N LEU A 117 -11.77 -7.30 1.05
CA LEU A 117 -11.95 -6.06 0.27
C LEU A 117 -13.37 -5.85 -0.28
N HIS A 118 -14.17 -6.90 -0.48
CA HIS A 118 -15.54 -6.72 -1.00
C HIS A 118 -16.56 -6.28 0.05
N GLU A 119 -16.24 -6.43 1.34
CA GLU A 119 -17.20 -6.24 2.45
C GLU A 119 -17.44 -4.75 2.75
N THR A 120 -16.45 -3.90 2.45
CA THR A 120 -16.52 -2.45 2.70
C THR A 120 -16.61 -1.61 1.44
N ALA A 121 -16.85 -2.23 0.28
CA ALA A 121 -16.87 -1.53 -1.00
C ALA A 121 -18.09 -0.59 -1.12
N LEU A 122 -17.83 0.67 -1.49
CA LEU A 122 -18.84 1.65 -1.88
C LEU A 122 -19.10 1.57 -3.39
N GLU A 123 -20.37 1.56 -3.77
CA GLU A 123 -20.77 1.54 -5.18
C GLU A 123 -20.75 2.96 -5.75
N ILE A 124 -19.62 3.34 -6.35
CA ILE A 124 -19.37 4.71 -6.82
C ILE A 124 -19.23 4.74 -8.34
N SER A 125 -19.65 5.84 -8.96
CA SER A 125 -19.42 6.08 -10.39
C SER A 125 -19.15 7.54 -10.66
N ALA A 126 -18.21 7.84 -11.57
CA ALA A 126 -18.04 9.18 -12.12
C ALA A 126 -18.78 9.30 -13.45
N PHE A 127 -19.32 10.48 -13.73
CA PHE A 127 -19.96 10.77 -15.02
C PHE A 127 -19.84 12.25 -15.36
N LYS A 128 -19.92 12.54 -16.67
CA LYS A 128 -19.92 13.90 -17.20
C LYS A 128 -21.35 14.33 -17.54
N LEU A 129 -21.75 15.52 -17.11
CA LEU A 129 -23.05 16.10 -17.47
C LEU A 129 -22.96 16.66 -18.89
N THR A 130 -23.65 16.04 -19.86
CA THR A 130 -23.82 16.62 -21.20
C THR A 130 -25.02 17.57 -21.19
N GLN A 131 -24.83 18.80 -21.69
CA GLN A 131 -25.74 19.95 -21.57
C GLN A 131 -27.27 19.65 -21.62
N ASP A 132 -27.93 20.03 -20.52
CA ASP A 132 -29.07 20.96 -20.43
C ASP A 132 -30.53 20.50 -20.55
N ARG A 133 -30.90 19.20 -20.61
CA ARG A 133 -32.34 18.81 -20.48
C ARG A 133 -32.70 17.54 -19.71
N ASP A 134 -31.74 16.73 -19.25
CA ASP A 134 -32.04 15.37 -18.78
C ASP A 134 -31.80 15.14 -17.27
N TYR A 135 -32.13 16.10 -16.41
CA TYR A 135 -32.24 15.84 -14.96
C TYR A 135 -33.26 14.72 -14.65
N ALA A 136 -34.24 14.50 -15.52
CA ALA A 136 -35.36 13.56 -15.30
C ALA A 136 -35.07 12.12 -15.74
N ARG A 137 -33.99 11.87 -16.50
CA ARG A 137 -33.61 10.53 -16.95
C ARG A 137 -32.16 10.59 -17.38
N PHE A 138 -31.25 10.03 -16.58
CA PHE A 138 -29.93 9.65 -17.09
C PHE A 138 -30.15 8.52 -18.12
N PRO A 139 -30.16 8.78 -19.44
CA PRO A 139 -30.42 7.75 -20.42
C PRO A 139 -29.07 7.13 -20.72
N ASN A 140 -28.61 6.23 -19.87
CA ASN A 140 -27.39 5.45 -20.13
C ASN A 140 -26.14 6.31 -20.45
N GLY A 141 -26.03 7.51 -19.86
CA GLY A 141 -24.77 8.25 -19.89
C GLY A 141 -23.65 7.35 -19.39
N PHE A 142 -22.48 7.40 -20.03
CA PHE A 142 -21.34 6.56 -19.67
C PHE A 142 -20.98 6.82 -18.19
N LYS A 143 -21.42 5.91 -17.32
CA LYS A 143 -20.99 5.86 -15.92
C LYS A 143 -19.70 5.08 -15.89
N PHE A 144 -18.70 5.67 -15.27
CA PHE A 144 -17.40 5.05 -15.11
C PHE A 144 -17.32 4.55 -13.67
N PRO A 145 -17.41 3.22 -13.45
CA PRO A 145 -17.45 2.67 -12.11
C PRO A 145 -16.12 2.94 -11.41
N ALA A 146 -16.21 3.26 -10.13
CA ALA A 146 -15.10 3.41 -9.21
C ALA A 146 -15.43 2.69 -7.92
N CYS A 147 -14.41 2.20 -7.24
CA CYS A 147 -14.56 1.53 -5.95
C CYS A 147 -13.73 2.27 -4.92
N VAL A 148 -14.35 2.57 -3.78
CA VAL A 148 -13.67 3.03 -2.56
C VAL A 148 -14.03 2.05 -1.47
N HIS A 149 -13.05 1.71 -0.63
CA HIS A 149 -13.24 0.77 0.46
C HIS A 149 -13.25 1.53 1.78
N GLY A 150 -14.28 1.27 2.59
CA GLY A 150 -14.32 1.69 3.98
C GLY A 150 -13.21 1.01 4.79
N PRO A 151 -12.78 1.61 5.91
CA PRO A 151 -11.62 1.16 6.66
C PRO A 151 -11.84 -0.18 7.36
N ASN A 152 -13.06 -0.50 7.80
CA ASN A 152 -13.40 -1.74 8.51
C ASN A 152 -14.84 -2.19 8.26
N VAL A 153 -15.05 -3.51 8.28
CA VAL A 153 -16.37 -4.15 8.08
C VAL A 153 -17.32 -3.93 9.26
N SER A 154 -16.76 -3.70 10.45
CA SER A 154 -17.53 -3.43 11.67
C SER A 154 -18.20 -2.05 11.67
N ILE A 155 -17.83 -1.18 10.74
CA ILE A 155 -18.40 0.16 10.60
C ILE A 155 -19.65 0.05 9.71
N PRO A 156 -20.78 0.68 10.10
CA PRO A 156 -21.99 0.69 9.29
C PRO A 156 -21.75 1.12 7.83
N ALA A 157 -22.42 0.44 6.89
CA ALA A 157 -22.94 0.98 5.63
C ALA A 157 -22.90 2.50 5.51
N LEU A 158 -23.77 3.06 6.33
CA LEU A 158 -24.19 4.44 6.21
C LEU A 158 -23.17 5.42 6.82
N ASP A 159 -22.28 4.96 7.71
CA ASP A 159 -21.16 5.76 8.21
C ASP A 159 -20.12 6.01 7.11
N ASP A 160 -19.83 4.99 6.29
CA ASP A 160 -18.95 5.18 5.11
C ASP A 160 -19.61 6.10 4.08
N CYS A 161 -20.93 6.03 3.92
CA CYS A 161 -21.68 6.93 3.05
C CYS A 161 -21.67 8.38 3.59
N ALA A 162 -21.78 8.59 4.90
CA ALA A 162 -21.67 9.92 5.51
C ALA A 162 -20.25 10.47 5.35
N SER A 163 -19.25 9.61 5.51
CA SER A 163 -17.85 9.93 5.26
C SER A 163 -17.61 10.38 3.82
N PHE A 164 -18.30 9.77 2.84
CA PHE A 164 -18.27 10.23 1.45
C PHE A 164 -18.82 11.66 1.30
N VAL A 165 -19.92 12.01 1.96
CA VAL A 165 -20.49 13.37 1.93
C VAL A 165 -19.49 14.39 2.49
N TYR A 166 -18.88 14.10 3.64
CA TYR A 166 -17.85 14.98 4.22
C TYR A 166 -16.59 15.07 3.35
N TRP A 167 -16.19 13.96 2.72
CA TRP A 167 -15.06 13.95 1.80
C TRP A 167 -15.34 14.78 0.53
N ALA A 168 -16.58 14.76 0.06
CA ALA A 168 -17.03 15.62 -1.03
C ALA A 168 -17.02 17.10 -0.62
N GLU A 169 -17.52 17.45 0.57
CA GLU A 169 -17.49 18.83 1.09
C GLU A 169 -16.06 19.39 1.19
N ALA A 170 -15.09 18.53 1.51
CA ALA A 170 -13.67 18.90 1.53
C ALA A 170 -13.06 19.08 0.12
N GLY A 171 -13.82 18.85 -0.95
CA GLY A 171 -13.35 18.94 -2.33
C GLY A 171 -12.58 17.70 -2.82
N PHE A 172 -12.87 16.53 -2.25
CA PHE A 172 -12.21 15.26 -2.57
C PHE A 172 -10.66 15.30 -2.48
N PRO A 173 -10.08 15.68 -1.33
CA PRO A 173 -8.62 15.68 -1.17
C PRO A 173 -8.07 14.26 -1.36
N ASN A 174 -6.93 14.16 -2.07
CA ASN A 174 -6.17 12.92 -2.32
C ASN A 174 -7.03 11.73 -2.78
N PRO A 175 -7.74 11.84 -3.92
CA PRO A 175 -8.68 10.80 -4.34
C PRO A 175 -7.99 9.49 -4.68
N PRO A 176 -8.55 8.34 -4.28
CA PRO A 176 -8.06 7.03 -4.68
C PRO A 176 -7.90 6.92 -6.20
N GLN A 177 -6.92 6.12 -6.65
CA GLN A 177 -6.63 5.99 -8.08
C GLN A 177 -7.86 5.55 -8.89
N THR A 178 -8.73 4.72 -8.32
CA THR A 178 -9.99 4.28 -8.93
C THR A 178 -10.92 5.45 -9.24
N ILE A 179 -11.08 6.40 -8.31
CA ILE A 179 -11.87 7.62 -8.47
C ILE A 179 -11.20 8.55 -9.49
N SER A 180 -9.89 8.77 -9.34
CA SER A 180 -9.11 9.58 -10.29
C SER A 180 -9.22 9.07 -11.73
N ASP A 181 -9.16 7.74 -11.90
CA ASP A 181 -9.31 7.09 -13.20
C ASP A 181 -10.71 7.22 -13.76
N ALA A 182 -11.75 7.05 -12.93
CA ALA A 182 -13.13 7.22 -13.35
C ALA A 182 -13.42 8.66 -13.77
N ILE A 183 -12.94 9.66 -13.01
CA ILE A 183 -13.02 11.09 -13.36
C ILE A 183 -12.29 11.35 -14.68
N LEU A 184 -11.06 10.84 -14.83
CA LEU A 184 -10.27 11.03 -16.04
C LEU A 184 -10.95 10.40 -17.25
N ASN A 185 -11.56 9.22 -17.09
CA ASN A 185 -12.29 8.55 -18.16
C ASN A 185 -13.56 9.32 -18.54
N ALA A 186 -14.31 9.81 -17.54
CA ALA A 186 -15.48 10.66 -17.76
C ALA A 186 -15.15 11.95 -18.51
N ARG A 187 -13.99 12.55 -18.21
CA ARG A 187 -13.55 13.80 -18.82
C ARG A 187 -12.92 13.62 -20.20
N ASP A 188 -11.99 12.67 -20.33
CA ASP A 188 -11.23 12.38 -21.56
C ASP A 188 -10.88 10.88 -21.63
N PRO A 189 -11.74 10.07 -22.29
CA PRO A 189 -11.51 8.65 -22.46
C PRO A 189 -10.20 8.31 -23.18
N VAL A 190 -9.76 9.16 -24.11
CA VAL A 190 -8.54 8.91 -24.90
C VAL A 190 -7.30 9.10 -24.04
N LYS A 191 -7.27 10.16 -23.22
CA LYS A 191 -6.19 10.39 -22.25
C LYS A 191 -6.18 9.33 -21.16
N TRP A 192 -7.35 8.92 -20.68
CA TRP A 192 -7.46 7.79 -19.75
C TRP A 192 -6.87 6.51 -20.34
N GLN A 193 -7.24 6.13 -21.57
CA GLN A 193 -6.74 4.92 -22.22
C GLN A 193 -5.21 4.94 -22.35
N LYS A 194 -4.63 6.08 -22.76
CA LYS A 194 -3.17 6.24 -22.81
C LYS A 194 -2.51 6.07 -21.45
N ALA A 195 -3.11 6.60 -20.39
CA ALA A 195 -2.60 6.47 -19.03
C ALA A 195 -2.67 5.02 -18.51
N VAL A 196 -3.73 4.29 -18.86
CA VAL A 196 -3.88 2.85 -18.55
C VAL A 196 -2.82 2.04 -19.30
N ASP A 197 -2.65 2.28 -20.60
CA ASP A 197 -1.66 1.57 -21.42
C ASP A 197 -0.23 1.82 -20.92
N MET A 198 0.08 3.06 -20.54
CA MET A 198 1.38 3.41 -19.95
C MET A 198 1.62 2.67 -18.64
N ARG A 199 0.65 2.69 -17.72
CA ARG A 199 0.75 1.95 -16.44
C ARG A 199 0.91 0.44 -16.66
N ALA A 200 0.19 -0.12 -17.62
CA ALA A 200 0.32 -1.53 -17.97
C ALA A 200 1.74 -1.86 -18.49
N ARG A 201 2.33 -0.98 -19.30
CA ARG A 201 3.73 -1.13 -19.76
C ARG A 201 4.72 -1.04 -18.60
N THR A 202 4.63 0.02 -17.79
CA THR A 202 5.50 0.21 -16.61
C THR A 202 5.41 -0.98 -15.65
N ARG A 203 4.21 -1.52 -15.41
CA ARG A 203 4.02 -2.70 -14.55
C ARG A 203 4.69 -3.94 -15.14
N ARG A 204 4.57 -4.18 -16.45
CA ARG A 204 5.26 -5.31 -17.12
C ARG A 204 6.77 -5.17 -17.02
N GLU A 205 7.31 -3.97 -17.21
CA GLU A 205 8.73 -3.70 -17.07
C GLU A 205 9.21 -3.89 -15.64
N ALA A 206 8.50 -3.35 -14.65
CA ALA A 206 8.81 -3.54 -13.23
C ALA A 206 8.82 -5.03 -12.83
N LEU A 207 7.87 -5.82 -13.32
CA LEU A 207 7.83 -7.27 -13.09
C LEU A 207 9.03 -7.98 -13.74
N ARG A 208 9.43 -7.56 -14.96
CA ARG A 208 10.64 -8.10 -15.62
C ARG A 208 11.89 -7.79 -14.81
N PHE A 209 12.04 -6.55 -14.34
CA PHE A 209 13.16 -6.15 -13.48
C PHE A 209 13.15 -6.90 -12.14
N ALA A 210 11.99 -7.07 -11.50
CA ALA A 210 11.88 -7.81 -10.25
C ALA A 210 12.31 -9.28 -10.41
N ARG A 211 11.90 -9.94 -11.50
CA ARG A 211 12.34 -11.30 -11.82
C ARG A 211 13.84 -11.39 -12.04
N MET A 212 14.40 -10.48 -12.84
CA MET A 212 15.84 -10.44 -13.09
C MET A 212 16.64 -10.22 -11.80
N ARG A 213 16.16 -9.36 -10.89
CA ARG A 213 16.79 -9.17 -9.57
C ARG A 213 16.78 -10.45 -8.74
N GLN A 214 15.68 -11.20 -8.75
CA GLN A 214 15.61 -12.49 -8.06
C GLN A 214 16.59 -13.51 -8.65
N GLU A 215 16.67 -13.60 -9.99
CA GLU A 215 17.60 -14.50 -10.68
C GLU A 215 19.06 -14.17 -10.34
N LEU A 216 19.44 -12.88 -10.37
CA LEU A 216 20.78 -12.44 -9.97
C LEU A 216 21.08 -12.77 -8.51
N TYR A 217 20.14 -12.53 -7.61
CA TYR A 217 20.29 -12.88 -6.20
C TYR A 217 20.50 -14.38 -5.99
N HIS A 218 19.74 -15.22 -6.71
CA HIS A 218 19.91 -16.67 -6.65
C HIS A 218 21.26 -17.12 -7.23
N ALA A 219 21.70 -16.53 -8.34
CA ALA A 219 22.99 -16.82 -8.97
C ALA A 219 24.16 -16.45 -8.04
N GLU A 220 24.13 -15.26 -7.41
CA GLU A 220 25.15 -14.84 -6.46
C GLU A 220 25.23 -15.79 -5.25
N ARG A 221 24.07 -16.23 -4.74
CA ARG A 221 24.02 -17.18 -3.63
C ARG A 221 24.65 -18.53 -4.00
N LEU A 222 24.36 -19.04 -5.21
CA LEU A 222 24.95 -20.28 -5.72
C LEU A 222 26.46 -20.14 -5.92
N GLU A 223 26.92 -19.01 -6.44
CA GLU A 223 28.36 -18.76 -6.62
C GLU A 223 29.09 -18.71 -5.27
N ARG A 224 28.49 -18.08 -4.26
CA ARG A 224 29.04 -18.05 -2.90
C ARG A 224 29.15 -19.44 -2.31
N GLN A 225 28.10 -20.25 -2.42
CA GLN A 225 28.12 -21.65 -1.97
C GLN A 225 29.18 -22.49 -2.69
N ARG A 226 29.36 -22.28 -4.01
CA ARG A 226 30.41 -22.95 -4.78
C ARG A 226 31.80 -22.58 -4.28
N LYS A 227 32.06 -21.29 -4.04
CA LYS A 227 33.34 -20.81 -3.52
C LYS A 227 33.63 -21.34 -2.11
N GLU A 228 32.61 -21.43 -1.26
CA GLU A 228 32.71 -22.02 0.07
C GLU A 228 33.05 -23.52 0.00
N ALA A 229 32.35 -24.29 -0.84
CA ALA A 229 32.60 -25.71 -1.04
C ALA A 229 34.01 -25.99 -1.60
N GLU A 230 34.49 -25.18 -2.54
CA GLU A 230 35.84 -25.28 -3.08
C GLU A 230 36.90 -24.98 -2.01
N ALA A 231 36.67 -23.94 -1.19
CA ALA A 231 37.55 -23.62 -0.07
C ALA A 231 37.58 -24.73 1.00
N GLU A 232 36.44 -25.38 1.26
CA GLU A 232 36.37 -26.53 2.18
C GLU A 232 37.09 -27.76 1.63
N ALA A 233 36.91 -28.08 0.34
CA ALA A 233 37.62 -29.18 -0.32
C ALA A 233 39.14 -28.96 -0.26
N GLU A 234 39.59 -27.72 -0.47
CA GLU A 234 41.00 -27.37 -0.38
C GLU A 234 41.54 -27.49 1.06
N ARG A 235 40.75 -27.07 2.07
CA ARG A 235 41.08 -27.28 3.48
C ARG A 235 41.24 -28.77 3.80
N GLN A 236 40.32 -29.61 3.30
CA GLN A 236 40.40 -31.05 3.50
C GLN A 236 41.64 -31.65 2.81
N ARG A 237 41.96 -31.21 1.58
CA ARG A 237 43.18 -31.61 0.86
C ARG A 237 44.43 -31.27 1.67
N ILE A 238 44.56 -30.02 2.14
CA ILE A 238 45.69 -29.58 2.97
C ILE A 238 45.76 -30.38 4.28
N MET A 239 44.63 -30.61 4.96
CA MET A 239 44.59 -31.42 6.19
C MET A 239 45.01 -32.88 5.96
N SER A 240 44.80 -33.42 4.76
CA SER A 240 45.21 -34.78 4.39
C SER A 240 46.69 -34.92 4.04
N LEU A 241 47.42 -33.81 3.84
CA LEU A 241 48.86 -33.83 3.59
C LEU A 241 49.64 -34.00 4.90
N GLY A 242 50.66 -34.86 4.89
CA GLY A 242 51.65 -34.91 5.97
C GLY A 242 52.62 -33.74 5.93
N TRP A 243 53.34 -33.49 7.03
CA TRP A 243 54.31 -32.39 7.18
C TRP A 243 55.34 -32.28 6.04
N ARG A 244 55.81 -33.41 5.48
CA ARG A 244 56.74 -33.39 4.33
C ARG A 244 56.07 -32.87 3.05
N GLY A 245 54.81 -33.26 2.80
CA GLY A 245 54.04 -32.81 1.64
C GLY A 245 53.75 -31.31 1.68
N LEU A 246 53.46 -30.75 2.87
CA LEU A 246 53.27 -29.31 3.04
C LEU A 246 54.55 -28.51 2.75
N ILE A 247 55.71 -29.01 3.20
CA ILE A 247 57.02 -28.36 2.96
C ILE A 247 57.39 -28.40 1.48
N ASP A 248 57.15 -29.53 0.81
CA ASP A 248 57.43 -29.67 -0.62
C ASP A 248 56.50 -28.80 -1.47
N GLU A 249 55.20 -28.75 -1.17
CA GLU A 249 54.25 -27.88 -1.88
C GLU A 249 54.61 -26.39 -1.73
N HIS A 250 55.04 -25.98 -0.53
CA HIS A 250 55.53 -24.62 -0.31
C HIS A 250 56.82 -24.30 -1.09
N ARG A 251 57.72 -25.28 -1.23
CA ARG A 251 58.96 -25.13 -2.01
C ARG A 251 58.71 -25.03 -3.52
N HIS A 252 57.66 -25.69 -4.03
CA HIS A 252 57.34 -25.70 -5.46
C HIS A 252 56.39 -24.56 -5.88
N ASN A 253 55.47 -24.12 -5.00
CA ASN A 253 54.48 -23.09 -5.34
C ASN A 253 54.99 -21.64 -5.23
N GLY A 254 56.19 -21.42 -4.69
CA GLY A 254 57.09 -20.30 -5.04
C GLY A 254 56.59 -18.85 -4.99
N LEU A 255 55.37 -18.54 -4.51
CA LEU A 255 54.86 -17.17 -4.50
C LEU A 255 54.93 -16.58 -3.08
N PRO A 256 55.70 -15.51 -2.86
CA PRO A 256 55.48 -14.65 -1.71
C PRO A 256 54.11 -13.99 -1.91
N ILE A 257 53.21 -14.12 -0.95
CA ILE A 257 51.95 -13.37 -0.93
C ILE A 257 52.34 -11.88 -0.85
N THR A 258 52.39 -11.22 -2.01
CA THR A 258 52.61 -9.78 -2.08
C THR A 258 51.42 -9.07 -1.45
N GLY A 259 51.69 -7.98 -0.72
CA GLY A 259 50.74 -7.31 0.16
C GLY A 259 49.42 -6.80 -0.45
N ASP A 260 49.20 -6.95 -1.76
CA ASP A 260 47.92 -6.67 -2.42
C ASP A 260 46.89 -7.79 -2.22
N ASP A 261 47.31 -9.04 -2.01
CA ASP A 261 46.42 -10.15 -1.62
C ASP A 261 45.82 -9.98 -0.21
N MET A 262 46.32 -9.00 0.56
CA MET A 262 45.77 -8.64 1.88
C MET A 262 44.48 -7.82 1.80
N LEU A 263 44.13 -7.23 0.65
CA LEU A 263 42.98 -6.32 0.52
C LEU A 263 41.64 -7.05 0.30
N ASP A 264 41.65 -8.30 -0.17
CA ASP A 264 40.44 -9.06 -0.51
C ASP A 264 39.88 -9.93 0.64
N GLY A 265 40.46 -9.87 1.84
CA GLY A 265 39.88 -10.45 3.07
C GLY A 265 39.65 -11.98 3.07
N ARG A 266 40.03 -12.70 2.00
CA ARG A 266 39.65 -14.12 1.81
C ARG A 266 40.73 -15.15 2.12
N LYS A 267 41.98 -14.75 2.40
CA LYS A 267 43.06 -15.69 2.74
C LYS A 267 43.97 -15.19 3.87
N SER A 268 43.40 -14.61 4.92
CA SER A 268 44.11 -14.45 6.19
C SER A 268 44.14 -15.81 6.90
N ASP A 269 45.05 -16.68 6.47
CA ASP A 269 45.34 -17.92 7.16
C ASP A 269 45.78 -17.64 8.60
N ILE A 270 45.03 -18.19 9.55
CA ILE A 270 45.32 -18.15 10.98
C ILE A 270 46.75 -18.64 11.26
N SER A 271 47.29 -19.53 10.42
CA SER A 271 48.68 -20.00 10.46
C SER A 271 49.72 -18.92 10.12
N HIS A 272 49.43 -17.98 9.22
CA HIS A 272 50.34 -16.87 8.89
C HIS A 272 50.35 -15.81 10.01
N MET A 273 49.17 -15.47 10.56
CA MET A 273 49.08 -14.58 11.73
C MET A 273 49.75 -15.17 12.97
N LEU A 274 49.61 -16.49 13.20
CA LEU A 274 50.31 -17.16 14.30
C LEU A 274 51.83 -17.14 14.11
N ARG A 275 52.31 -17.33 12.88
CA ARG A 275 53.76 -17.35 12.56
C ARG A 275 54.41 -15.97 12.68
N GLU A 276 53.81 -14.90 12.18
CA GLU A 276 54.32 -13.53 12.38
C GLU A 276 54.28 -13.13 13.86
N SER A 277 53.24 -13.51 14.59
CA SER A 277 53.13 -13.19 16.03
C SER A 277 54.16 -13.89 16.92
N LEU A 278 54.76 -14.98 16.42
CA LEU A 278 55.79 -15.77 17.11
C LEU A 278 57.22 -15.37 16.72
N LEU A 279 57.42 -14.74 15.55
CA LEU A 279 58.75 -14.41 15.02
C LEU A 279 59.12 -12.92 15.08
N ASP A 280 58.14 -12.01 15.17
CA ASP A 280 58.40 -10.55 15.24
C ASP A 280 57.51 -9.83 16.30
N PRO A 281 58.08 -9.36 17.42
CA PRO A 281 57.36 -8.60 18.44
C PRO A 281 56.72 -7.30 17.91
N GLU A 282 57.32 -6.66 16.92
CA GLU A 282 56.77 -5.43 16.33
C GLU A 282 55.55 -5.72 15.45
N ALA A 283 55.56 -6.82 14.70
CA ALA A 283 54.39 -7.27 13.95
C ALA A 283 53.19 -7.52 14.87
N ARG A 284 53.43 -8.05 16.07
CA ARG A 284 52.40 -8.25 17.10
C ARG A 284 51.81 -6.93 17.63
N ALA A 285 52.63 -5.90 17.78
CA ALA A 285 52.18 -4.57 18.15
C ALA A 285 51.36 -3.91 17.02
N ARG A 286 51.82 -4.02 15.77
CA ARG A 286 51.10 -3.52 14.58
C ARG A 286 49.74 -4.20 14.39
N ALA A 287 49.65 -5.51 14.59
CA ALA A 287 48.38 -6.25 14.50
C ALA A 287 47.38 -5.83 15.59
N ARG A 288 47.84 -5.65 16.84
CA ARG A 288 46.99 -5.16 17.94
C ARG A 288 46.51 -3.73 17.70
N ALA A 289 47.36 -2.85 17.16
CA ALA A 289 46.98 -1.50 16.79
C ALA A 289 45.93 -1.49 15.68
N LYS A 290 46.10 -2.30 14.62
CA LYS A 290 45.11 -2.44 13.54
C LYS A 290 43.78 -3.00 14.03
N SER A 291 43.80 -3.98 14.93
CA SER A 291 42.57 -4.53 15.53
C SER A 291 41.84 -3.51 16.40
N ARG A 292 42.56 -2.65 17.13
CA ARG A 292 41.95 -1.51 17.85
C ARG A 292 41.30 -0.51 16.90
N VAL A 293 42.00 -0.10 15.84
CA VAL A 293 41.48 0.86 14.87
C VAL A 293 40.24 0.31 14.15
N ALA A 294 40.23 -0.98 13.81
CA ALA A 294 39.06 -1.62 13.19
C ALA A 294 37.84 -1.65 14.14
N ARG A 295 38.07 -1.92 15.44
CA ARG A 295 37.01 -1.86 16.46
C ARG A 295 36.48 -0.43 16.65
N GLU A 296 37.38 0.54 16.77
CA GLU A 296 37.03 1.97 16.92
C GLU A 296 36.27 2.47 15.68
N SER A 297 36.63 2.03 14.47
CA SER A 297 35.90 2.35 13.23
C SER A 297 34.50 1.73 13.19
N GLN A 298 34.35 0.49 13.68
CA GLN A 298 33.06 -0.19 13.71
C GLN A 298 32.13 0.42 14.76
N GLU A 299 32.67 0.79 15.93
CA GLU A 299 31.94 1.52 16.96
C GLU A 299 31.52 2.92 16.47
N ASN A 300 32.38 3.63 15.74
CA ASN A 300 32.04 4.92 15.12
C ASN A 300 30.92 4.78 14.06
N LEU A 301 30.94 3.72 13.25
CA LEU A 301 29.87 3.45 12.28
C LEU A 301 28.54 3.13 12.97
N GLN A 302 28.57 2.36 14.06
CA GLN A 302 27.38 2.08 14.87
C GLN A 302 26.84 3.34 15.55
N GLN A 303 27.71 4.22 16.06
CA GLN A 303 27.30 5.51 16.61
C GLN A 303 26.69 6.41 15.54
N GLN A 304 27.28 6.50 14.34
CA GLN A 304 26.71 7.28 13.24
C GLN A 304 25.34 6.75 12.80
N GLN A 305 25.16 5.43 12.74
CA GLN A 305 23.85 4.82 12.46
C GLN A 305 22.84 5.13 13.56
N PHE A 306 23.25 5.05 14.82
CA PHE A 306 22.40 5.41 15.96
C PHE A 306 21.95 6.88 15.89
N TYR A 307 22.88 7.82 15.69
CA TYR A 307 22.55 9.25 15.55
C TYR A 307 21.65 9.52 14.35
N ARG A 308 21.88 8.86 13.21
CA ARG A 308 21.01 8.97 12.04
C ARG A 308 19.57 8.54 12.35
N ASN A 309 19.42 7.39 13.01
CA ASN A 309 18.10 6.85 13.37
C ASN A 309 17.37 7.74 14.40
N VAL A 310 18.11 8.33 15.35
CA VAL A 310 17.55 9.27 16.34
C VAL A 310 17.10 10.56 15.68
N MET A 311 17.87 11.11 14.74
CA MET A 311 17.49 12.34 14.02
C MET A 311 16.25 12.11 13.14
N THR A 312 16.18 10.99 12.41
CA THR A 312 14.98 10.64 11.63
C THR A 312 13.74 10.48 12.50
N SER A 313 13.86 9.87 13.68
CA SER A 313 12.73 9.72 14.61
C SER A 313 12.26 11.04 15.23
N ARG A 314 13.12 12.08 15.23
CA ARG A 314 12.83 13.39 15.83
C ARG A 314 12.19 14.34 14.81
N ASP A 315 12.54 14.21 13.54
CA ASP A 315 11.85 14.90 12.44
C ASP A 315 10.40 14.38 12.29
N ASP A 316 10.16 13.08 12.50
CA ASP A 316 8.81 12.49 12.52
C ASP A 316 7.92 13.01 13.67
N THR A 317 8.51 13.57 14.73
CA THR A 317 7.75 14.14 15.87
C THR A 317 7.53 15.64 15.75
N ILE A 318 8.31 16.36 14.95
CA ILE A 318 8.18 17.81 14.76
C ILE A 318 7.10 18.13 13.72
N GLU A 319 6.84 17.25 12.76
CA GLU A 319 5.70 17.40 11.83
C GLU A 319 4.32 17.12 12.44
N GLN A 320 4.23 16.68 13.70
CA GLN A 320 2.96 16.44 14.42
C GLN A 320 2.60 17.49 15.49
N GLY A 321 3.38 18.58 15.62
CA GLY A 321 3.24 19.53 16.74
C GLY A 321 2.99 20.99 16.40
N GLY A 322 2.62 21.33 15.15
CA GLY A 322 2.58 22.70 14.67
C GLY A 322 1.28 23.14 14.01
N GLU A 323 0.18 23.13 14.75
CA GLU A 323 -1.07 23.91 14.52
C GLU A 323 -1.92 23.58 15.76
N ASP A 324 -1.95 24.41 16.81
CA ASP A 324 -2.72 25.63 16.92
C ASP A 324 -2.25 26.45 18.12
N VAL A 325 -1.87 27.71 17.93
CA VAL A 325 -2.25 28.84 18.81
C VAL A 325 -2.06 30.10 17.95
N ASP A 326 -3.16 30.75 17.56
CA ASP A 326 -3.27 32.22 17.61
C ASP A 326 -4.75 32.65 17.56
N GLU A 327 -4.95 33.80 18.20
CA GLU A 327 -6.14 34.49 18.71
C GLU A 327 -7.34 34.73 17.78
#